data_AF-A0A3C0PI87-F1
#
_entry.id   AF-A0A3C0PI87-F1
#
_cell.length_a   1.000
_cell.length_b   1.000
_cell.length_c   1.000
_cell.angle_alpha   90.00
_cell.angle_beta   90.00
_cell.angle_gamma   90.00
#
_symmetry.space_group_name_H-M   'P 1'
#
loop_
_entity.id
_entity.type
_entity.pdbx_description
1 polymer ?
#
loop_
_entity_poly.entity_id
_entity_poly.type
_entity_poly.pdbx_seq_one_letter_code
_entity_poly.pdbx_strand_id
1 'polypeptide(L)'
;PVEKWSGRSRVTMAIGQEVSVTLLQMSMLFAAVANGGVLVEPRIFEKIVDADGTIADSSGYKPLRRVISSDVSDRLKSMMCEVVKDGTGMKAAIKGIEVAGKTGTAQKIDKATGSYSDKRAWASFIGFLPADNPLLLCAVVIDDPANAEMGGAAAAPVF
;
A
#
# COMPACT_ATOMS: atom_id res chain seq x y z
N PRO A 1 0.59 -16.91 13.30
CA PRO A 1 1.66 -17.92 13.25
C PRO A 1 1.27 -19.06 12.28
N VAL A 2 2.21 -19.55 11.47
CA VAL A 2 1.93 -20.49 10.35
C VAL A 2 1.32 -21.80 10.86
N GLU A 3 1.70 -22.23 12.05
CA GLU A 3 1.18 -23.41 12.74
C GLU A 3 -0.29 -23.31 13.14
N LYS A 4 -0.88 -22.10 13.12
CA LYS A 4 -2.31 -21.87 13.39
C LYS A 4 -3.14 -21.73 12.11
N TRP A 5 -2.54 -21.85 10.94
CA TRP A 5 -3.24 -21.70 9.68
C TRP A 5 -4.18 -22.87 9.41
N SER A 6 -5.38 -22.56 8.94
CA SER A 6 -6.29 -23.56 8.41
C SER A 6 -5.88 -23.95 6.98
N GLY A 7 -6.54 -24.96 6.42
CA GLY A 7 -6.36 -25.33 5.01
C GLY A 7 -6.71 -24.20 4.01
N ARG A 8 -7.39 -23.12 4.45
CA ARG A 8 -7.79 -21.99 3.60
C ARG A 8 -6.91 -20.75 3.75
N SER A 9 -6.18 -20.61 4.87
CA SER A 9 -5.53 -19.35 5.26
C SER A 9 -4.60 -18.80 4.18
N ARG A 10 -3.85 -19.68 3.49
CA ARG A 10 -2.93 -19.26 2.41
C ARG A 10 -3.62 -18.52 1.28
N VAL A 11 -4.78 -19.00 0.86
CA VAL A 11 -5.49 -18.47 -0.31
C VAL A 11 -6.24 -17.18 0.07
N THR A 12 -6.83 -17.16 1.27
CA THR A 12 -7.55 -15.98 1.79
C THR A 12 -6.60 -14.82 2.05
N MET A 13 -5.44 -15.06 2.67
CA MET A 13 -4.45 -14.00 2.88
C MET A 13 -3.82 -13.49 1.57
N ALA A 14 -3.65 -14.35 0.57
CA ALA A 14 -3.12 -13.94 -0.74
C ALA A 14 -4.00 -12.89 -1.44
N ILE A 15 -5.30 -12.85 -1.13
CA ILE A 15 -6.24 -11.84 -1.64
C ILE A 15 -6.55 -10.74 -0.60
N GLY A 16 -5.82 -10.68 0.52
CA GLY A 16 -5.95 -9.62 1.52
C GLY A 16 -7.06 -9.83 2.56
N GLN A 17 -7.53 -11.07 2.75
CA GLN A 17 -8.48 -11.44 3.81
C GLN A 17 -7.77 -12.19 4.95
N GLU A 18 -8.41 -12.30 6.13
CA GLU A 18 -7.87 -13.01 7.32
C GLU A 18 -6.63 -12.39 7.99
N VAL A 19 -6.05 -11.33 7.40
CA VAL A 19 -4.93 -10.58 7.97
C VAL A 19 -5.31 -9.10 8.09
N SER A 20 -5.01 -8.51 9.24
CA SER A 20 -5.15 -7.07 9.49
C SER A 20 -3.79 -6.41 9.52
N VAL A 21 -3.66 -5.27 8.84
CA VAL A 21 -2.45 -4.45 8.76
C VAL A 21 -2.81 -2.98 8.89
N THR A 22 -1.87 -2.17 9.36
CA THR A 22 -2.05 -0.71 9.38
C THR A 22 -1.80 -0.11 8.00
N LEU A 23 -2.34 1.08 7.75
CA LEU A 23 -2.07 1.80 6.51
C LEU A 23 -0.56 2.07 6.34
N LEU A 24 0.14 2.41 7.43
CA LEU A 24 1.59 2.60 7.41
C LEU A 24 2.34 1.33 7.00
N GLN A 25 1.96 0.17 7.54
CA GLN A 25 2.56 -1.12 7.15
C GLN A 25 2.33 -1.40 5.66
N MET A 26 1.13 -1.14 5.15
CA MET A 26 0.82 -1.29 3.72
C MET A 26 1.65 -0.32 2.86
N SER A 27 1.76 0.95 3.27
CA SER A 27 2.59 1.93 2.57
C SER A 27 4.06 1.50 2.52
N MET A 28 4.59 0.92 3.60
CA MET A 28 5.96 0.39 3.61
C MET A 28 6.17 -0.74 2.60
N LEU A 29 5.16 -1.60 2.36
CA LEU A 29 5.25 -2.65 1.34
C LEU A 29 5.36 -2.06 -0.07
N PHE A 30 4.54 -1.05 -0.37
CA PHE A 30 4.59 -0.34 -1.65
C PHE A 30 5.89 0.47 -1.79
N ALA A 31 6.35 1.10 -0.70
CA ALA A 31 7.64 1.79 -0.66
C ALA A 31 8.80 0.84 -0.96
N ALA A 32 8.75 -0.41 -0.49
CA ALA A 32 9.77 -1.40 -0.82
C ALA A 32 9.80 -1.73 -2.32
N VAL A 33 8.64 -1.82 -2.99
CA VAL A 33 8.56 -2.02 -4.44
C VAL A 33 9.06 -0.79 -5.21
N ALA A 34 8.70 0.41 -4.75
CA ALA A 34 9.19 1.67 -5.32
C ALA A 34 10.72 1.78 -5.18
N ASN A 35 11.26 1.38 -4.02
CA ASN A 35 12.67 1.46 -3.65
C ASN A 35 13.47 0.20 -4.09
N GLY A 36 13.16 -0.33 -5.26
CA GLY A 36 13.93 -1.42 -5.89
C GLY A 36 14.03 -2.70 -5.05
N GLY A 37 13.06 -2.97 -4.17
CA GLY A 37 12.95 -4.16 -3.33
C GLY A 37 13.51 -4.02 -1.91
N VAL A 38 13.94 -2.83 -1.50
CA VAL A 38 14.51 -2.57 -0.17
C VAL A 38 13.47 -1.90 0.73
N LEU A 39 13.15 -2.58 1.83
CA LEU A 39 12.32 -2.03 2.90
C LEU A 39 13.11 -1.00 3.69
N VAL A 40 12.51 0.18 3.90
CA VAL A 40 13.11 1.29 4.64
C VAL A 40 12.37 1.55 5.95
N GLU A 41 13.06 2.14 6.91
CA GLU A 41 12.45 2.57 8.17
C GLU A 41 11.62 3.85 7.95
N PRO A 42 10.31 3.86 8.26
CA PRO A 42 9.50 5.08 8.17
C PRO A 42 9.88 6.03 9.31
N ARG A 43 10.03 7.33 8.99
CA ARG A 43 10.37 8.37 9.95
C ARG A 43 9.42 9.56 9.80
N ILE A 44 9.02 10.14 10.94
CA ILE A 44 8.04 11.25 11.02
C ILE A 44 8.66 12.54 11.55
N PHE A 45 9.99 12.57 11.72
CA PHE A 45 10.76 13.73 12.15
C PHE A 45 11.79 14.05 11.08
N GLU A 46 12.24 15.30 10.96
CA GLU A 46 13.31 15.63 10.00
C GLU A 46 14.69 15.35 10.61
N LYS A 47 14.93 15.90 11.80
CA LYS A 47 16.15 15.78 12.59
C LYS A 47 15.88 15.91 14.08
N ILE A 48 16.75 15.33 14.89
CA ILE A 48 16.81 15.51 16.34
C ILE A 48 18.04 16.36 16.62
N VAL A 49 17.87 17.47 17.33
CA VAL A 49 18.94 18.43 17.63
C VAL A 49 19.07 18.54 19.15
N ASP A 50 20.29 18.32 19.65
CA ASP A 50 20.61 18.43 21.07
C ASP A 50 20.73 19.90 21.51
N ALA A 51 20.78 20.14 22.82
CA ALA A 51 20.82 21.48 23.40
C ALA A 51 22.06 22.30 22.99
N ASP A 52 23.15 21.64 22.61
CA ASP A 52 24.39 22.25 22.12
C ASP A 52 24.36 22.55 20.61
N GLY A 53 23.27 22.20 19.91
CA GLY A 53 23.10 22.37 18.48
C GLY A 53 23.57 21.18 17.62
N THR A 54 24.08 20.12 18.23
CA THR A 54 24.53 18.91 17.51
C THR A 54 23.32 18.15 16.94
N ILE A 55 23.44 17.64 15.70
CA ILE A 55 22.42 16.77 15.11
C ILE A 55 22.66 15.33 15.60
N ALA A 56 21.79 14.84 16.48
CA ALA A 56 21.87 13.50 17.05
C ALA A 56 21.34 12.42 16.08
N ASP A 57 20.29 12.74 15.32
CA ASP A 57 19.71 11.84 14.31
C ASP A 57 19.02 12.64 13.19
N SER A 58 18.84 12.03 12.03
CA SER A 58 18.06 12.58 10.92
C SER A 58 17.23 11.50 10.21
N SER A 59 16.25 11.96 9.44
CA SER A 59 15.34 11.11 8.64
C SER A 59 15.87 10.68 7.29
N GLY A 60 17.17 10.86 7.05
CA GLY A 60 17.80 10.38 5.83
C GLY A 60 17.52 8.89 5.56
N TYR A 61 17.88 8.44 4.37
CA TYR A 61 17.64 7.08 3.92
C TYR A 61 18.19 6.03 4.91
N LYS A 62 17.30 5.24 5.52
CA LYS A 62 17.67 4.14 6.42
C LYS A 62 17.11 2.81 5.91
N PRO A 63 17.93 2.00 5.20
CA PRO A 63 17.50 0.69 4.73
C PRO A 63 17.45 -0.29 5.92
N LEU A 64 16.35 -1.05 6.01
CA LEU A 64 16.24 -2.14 6.98
C LEU A 64 16.76 -3.44 6.38
N ARG A 65 16.17 -3.87 5.26
CA ARG A 65 16.54 -5.11 4.55
C ARG A 65 15.96 -5.16 3.15
N ARG A 66 16.58 -5.98 2.30
CA ARG A 66 16.01 -6.37 1.02
C ARG A 66 14.93 -7.44 1.22
N VAL A 67 13.72 -7.22 0.70
CA VAL A 67 12.60 -8.16 0.80
C VAL A 67 12.29 -8.86 -0.52
N ILE A 68 12.65 -8.24 -1.66
CA ILE A 68 12.59 -8.81 -3.01
C ILE A 68 13.81 -8.34 -3.82
N SER A 69 14.15 -9.04 -4.90
CA SER A 69 15.21 -8.60 -5.83
C SER A 69 14.77 -7.33 -6.59
N SER A 70 15.74 -6.59 -7.13
CA SER A 70 15.45 -5.44 -8.00
C SER A 70 14.64 -5.86 -9.23
N ASP A 71 15.01 -6.99 -9.88
CA ASP A 71 14.27 -7.54 -11.03
C ASP A 71 12.80 -7.79 -10.72
N VAL A 72 12.50 -8.43 -9.57
CA VAL A 72 11.12 -8.65 -9.14
C VAL A 72 10.42 -7.32 -8.87
N SER A 73 11.11 -6.35 -8.27
CA SER A 73 10.60 -5.01 -8.04
C SER A 73 10.22 -4.30 -9.35
N ASP A 74 11.07 -4.38 -10.37
CA ASP A 74 10.86 -3.73 -11.67
C ASP A 74 9.69 -4.36 -12.43
N ARG A 75 9.56 -5.70 -12.35
CA ARG A 75 8.41 -6.42 -12.89
C ARG A 75 7.11 -6.06 -12.16
N LEU A 76 7.15 -5.92 -10.83
CA LEU A 76 6.00 -5.46 -10.04
C LEU A 76 5.60 -4.03 -10.38
N LYS A 77 6.56 -3.11 -10.50
CA LYS A 77 6.30 -1.74 -10.96
C LYS A 77 5.57 -1.73 -12.30
N SER A 78 6.09 -2.47 -13.27
CA SER A 78 5.48 -2.58 -14.60
C SER A 78 4.04 -3.09 -14.55
N MET A 79 3.77 -4.18 -13.81
CA MET A 79 2.42 -4.71 -13.64
C MET A 79 1.49 -3.72 -12.91
N MET A 80 2.00 -2.96 -11.95
CA MET A 80 1.24 -1.94 -11.23
C MET A 80 0.92 -0.70 -12.09
N CYS A 81 1.76 -0.36 -13.06
CA CYS A 81 1.44 0.66 -14.05
C CYS A 81 0.22 0.24 -14.90
N GLU A 82 0.14 -1.04 -15.30
CA GLU A 82 -1.00 -1.54 -16.09
C GLU A 82 -2.33 -1.46 -15.34
N VAL A 83 -2.32 -1.55 -14.00
CA VAL A 83 -3.53 -1.34 -13.20
C VAL A 83 -4.12 0.06 -13.40
N VAL A 84 -3.26 1.06 -13.60
CA VAL A 84 -3.67 2.46 -13.79
C VAL A 84 -3.89 2.78 -15.26
N LYS A 85 -3.15 2.16 -16.19
CA LYS A 85 -3.33 2.39 -17.63
C LYS A 85 -4.62 1.78 -18.17
N ASP A 86 -4.88 0.51 -17.86
CA ASP A 86 -5.98 -0.26 -18.46
C ASP A 86 -6.63 -1.23 -17.46
N GLY A 87 -6.58 -0.90 -16.18
CA GLY A 87 -7.04 -1.77 -15.11
C GLY A 87 -8.07 -1.13 -14.18
N THR A 88 -8.20 -1.72 -13.00
CA THR A 88 -9.17 -1.24 -11.99
C THR A 88 -8.83 0.14 -11.40
N GLY A 89 -7.61 0.64 -11.60
CA GLY A 89 -7.10 1.87 -11.00
C GLY A 89 -7.08 3.08 -11.94
N MET A 90 -7.77 3.02 -13.09
CA MET A 90 -7.69 4.07 -14.12
C MET A 90 -8.00 5.49 -13.63
N LYS A 91 -8.81 5.64 -12.58
CA LYS A 91 -9.12 6.95 -11.99
C LYS A 91 -7.94 7.60 -11.24
N ALA A 92 -6.87 6.85 -10.96
CA ALA A 92 -5.63 7.37 -10.38
C ALA A 92 -4.62 7.84 -11.44
N ALA A 93 -4.99 7.82 -12.73
CA ALA A 93 -4.10 8.25 -13.80
C ALA A 93 -3.89 9.77 -13.76
N ILE A 94 -2.62 10.19 -13.79
CA ILE A 94 -2.24 11.60 -13.83
C ILE A 94 -1.61 11.92 -15.19
N LYS A 95 -2.14 12.92 -15.88
CA LYS A 95 -1.66 13.27 -17.22
C LYS A 95 -0.18 13.66 -17.19
N GLY A 96 0.64 12.93 -17.95
CA GLY A 96 2.07 13.20 -18.08
C GLY A 96 2.95 12.60 -16.97
N ILE A 97 2.37 11.85 -16.02
CA ILE A 97 3.11 11.17 -14.96
C ILE A 97 2.72 9.69 -14.97
N GLU A 98 3.70 8.80 -15.08
CA GLU A 98 3.43 7.37 -14.96
C GLU A 98 3.20 7.01 -13.49
N VAL A 99 2.02 6.49 -13.18
CA VAL A 99 1.63 6.07 -11.83
C VAL A 99 1.63 4.55 -11.75
N ALA A 100 2.30 4.00 -10.75
CA ALA A 100 2.20 2.59 -10.40
C ALA A 100 1.37 2.45 -9.12
N GLY A 101 0.29 1.67 -9.15
CA GLY A 101 -0.55 1.52 -7.98
C GLY A 101 -1.44 0.28 -8.01
N LYS A 102 -2.23 0.12 -6.95
CA LYS A 102 -3.18 -0.98 -6.84
C LYS A 102 -4.39 -0.59 -6.01
N THR A 103 -5.56 -1.01 -6.50
CA THR A 103 -6.83 -0.98 -5.79
C THR A 103 -6.93 -2.07 -4.73
N GLY A 104 -7.57 -1.76 -3.60
CA GLY A 104 -7.97 -2.72 -2.58
C GLY A 104 -9.47 -2.61 -2.27
N THR A 105 -10.10 -3.75 -2.01
CA THR A 105 -11.47 -3.82 -1.52
C THR A 105 -11.57 -5.01 -0.58
N ALA A 106 -11.76 -4.75 0.71
CA ALA A 106 -11.77 -5.77 1.74
C ALA A 106 -13.06 -5.68 2.56
N GLN A 107 -13.86 -6.75 2.53
CA GLN A 107 -15.06 -6.86 3.35
C GLN A 107 -14.70 -6.78 4.84
N LYS A 108 -15.53 -6.07 5.62
CA LYS A 108 -15.41 -6.03 7.08
C LYS A 108 -16.16 -7.20 7.70
N ILE A 109 -15.76 -7.58 8.92
CA ILE A 109 -16.52 -8.55 9.71
C ILE A 109 -17.78 -7.85 10.26
N ASP A 110 -18.93 -8.47 10.03
CA ASP A 110 -20.17 -8.14 10.71
C ASP A 110 -20.10 -8.67 12.14
N LYS A 111 -20.15 -7.76 13.12
CA LYS A 111 -20.04 -8.11 14.54
C LYS A 111 -21.23 -8.94 15.04
N ALA A 112 -22.39 -8.86 14.40
CA ALA A 112 -23.58 -9.61 14.83
C ALA A 112 -23.51 -11.07 14.39
N THR A 113 -22.96 -11.35 13.20
CA THR A 113 -22.93 -12.70 12.61
C THR A 113 -21.57 -13.38 12.70
N GLY A 114 -20.50 -12.61 12.97
CA GLY A 114 -19.12 -13.09 12.91
C GLY A 114 -18.63 -13.42 11.49
N SER A 115 -19.41 -13.12 10.46
CA SER A 115 -19.10 -13.39 9.05
C SER A 115 -18.68 -12.12 8.32
N TYR A 116 -18.14 -12.23 7.10
CA TYR A 116 -17.89 -11.07 6.26
C TYR A 116 -19.20 -10.39 5.88
N SER A 117 -19.21 -9.06 5.93
CA SER A 117 -20.36 -8.24 5.55
C SER A 117 -20.44 -8.07 4.04
N ASP A 118 -21.66 -8.13 3.51
CA ASP A 118 -21.95 -7.79 2.11
C ASP A 118 -22.17 -6.28 1.89
N LYS A 119 -22.18 -5.50 2.98
CA LYS A 119 -22.50 -4.06 2.96
C LYS A 119 -21.35 -3.17 3.42
N ARG A 120 -20.40 -3.73 4.18
CA ARG A 120 -19.32 -2.98 4.82
C ARG A 120 -17.97 -3.39 4.27
N ALA A 121 -17.18 -2.42 3.87
CA ALA A 121 -15.89 -2.65 3.23
C ALA A 121 -14.90 -1.51 3.48
N TRP A 122 -13.63 -1.85 3.42
CA TRP A 122 -12.56 -0.90 3.19
C TRP A 122 -12.34 -0.76 1.69
N ALA A 123 -12.39 0.45 1.16
CA ALA A 123 -11.94 0.76 -0.19
C ALA A 123 -10.59 1.47 -0.13
N SER A 124 -9.61 1.02 -0.90
CA SER A 124 -8.28 1.63 -0.87
C SER A 124 -7.65 1.73 -2.26
N PHE A 125 -6.71 2.66 -2.35
CA PHE A 125 -5.76 2.74 -3.45
C PHE A 125 -4.42 3.16 -2.87
N ILE A 126 -3.36 2.44 -3.23
CA ILE A 126 -1.98 2.78 -2.83
C ILE A 126 -1.14 2.77 -4.09
N GLY A 127 -0.29 3.77 -4.24
CA GLY A 127 0.59 3.89 -5.40
C GLY A 127 1.75 4.83 -5.16
N PHE A 128 2.64 4.90 -6.14
CA PHE A 128 3.79 5.79 -6.15
C PHE A 128 4.04 6.33 -7.56
N LEU A 129 4.71 7.48 -7.60
CA LEU A 129 4.94 8.23 -8.82
C LEU A 129 6.22 9.10 -8.74
N PRO A 130 6.84 9.39 -9.89
CA PRO A 130 6.73 8.66 -11.15
C PRO A 130 7.14 7.17 -11.01
N ALA A 131 6.60 6.27 -11.82
CA ALA A 131 6.85 4.83 -11.66
C ALA A 131 8.30 4.41 -11.97
N ASP A 132 8.96 5.09 -12.92
CA ASP A 132 10.33 4.84 -13.36
C ASP A 132 11.38 5.37 -12.35
N ASN A 133 11.12 6.53 -11.76
CA ASN A 133 11.93 7.12 -10.70
C ASN A 133 11.03 7.60 -9.53
N PRO A 134 10.61 6.70 -8.62
CA PRO A 134 9.64 7.02 -7.57
C PRO A 134 10.12 8.10 -6.61
N LEU A 135 9.33 9.17 -6.48
CA LEU A 135 9.58 10.29 -5.57
C LEU A 135 8.55 10.38 -4.45
N LEU A 136 7.30 10.02 -4.74
CA LEU A 136 6.18 10.13 -3.82
C LEU A 136 5.39 8.83 -3.77
N LEU A 137 4.89 8.49 -2.58
CA LEU A 137 3.92 7.42 -2.35
C LEU A 137 2.70 8.03 -1.68
N CYS A 138 1.52 7.70 -2.19
CA CYS A 138 0.24 8.07 -1.58
C CYS A 138 -0.56 6.80 -1.30
N ALA A 139 -1.22 6.78 -0.14
CA ALA A 139 -2.04 5.67 0.32
C ALA A 139 -3.37 6.22 0.82
N VAL A 140 -4.45 5.84 0.14
CA VAL A 140 -5.81 6.26 0.47
C VAL A 140 -6.59 5.04 0.95
N VAL A 141 -7.30 5.21 2.07
CA VAL A 141 -8.31 4.25 2.53
C VAL A 141 -9.58 4.99 2.90
N ILE A 142 -10.73 4.45 2.49
CA ILE A 142 -12.06 4.96 2.76
C ILE A 142 -12.81 3.88 3.52
N ASP A 143 -13.33 4.27 4.68
CA ASP A 143 -14.19 3.46 5.54
C ASP A 143 -15.63 3.51 5.01
N ASP A 144 -16.19 2.36 4.61
CA ASP A 144 -17.60 2.20 4.22
C ASP A 144 -18.04 3.28 3.19
N PRO A 145 -17.41 3.31 1.99
CA PRO A 145 -17.74 4.30 0.97
C PRO A 145 -19.22 4.25 0.57
N ALA A 146 -19.76 5.42 0.24
CA ALA A 146 -21.14 5.54 -0.24
C ALA A 146 -21.35 4.65 -1.48
N ASN A 147 -22.58 4.14 -1.63
CA ASN A 147 -22.98 3.26 -2.73
C ASN A 147 -22.15 1.97 -2.89
N ALA A 148 -21.45 1.54 -1.83
CA ALA A 148 -20.57 0.36 -1.84
C ALA A 148 -19.50 0.43 -2.95
N GLU A 149 -19.03 1.63 -3.26
CA GLU A 149 -17.99 1.84 -4.28
C GLU A 149 -16.68 1.11 -3.91
N MET A 150 -16.10 0.43 -4.89
CA MET A 150 -14.83 -0.29 -4.70
C MET A 150 -13.63 0.67 -4.69
N GLY A 151 -12.45 0.17 -4.35
CA GLY A 151 -11.20 0.95 -4.29
C GLY A 151 -10.89 1.78 -5.55
N GLY A 152 -11.23 1.26 -6.74
CA GLY A 152 -11.04 1.97 -8.00
C GLY A 152 -12.00 3.14 -8.24
N ALA A 153 -13.20 3.10 -7.66
CA ALA A 153 -14.19 4.16 -7.83
C ALA A 153 -14.07 5.23 -6.73
N ALA A 154 -13.87 4.79 -5.49
CA ALA A 154 -13.86 5.67 -4.32
C ALA A 154 -12.46 6.23 -3.98
N ALA A 155 -11.43 5.36 -3.92
CA ALA A 155 -10.11 5.76 -3.39
C ALA A 155 -9.14 6.21 -4.49
N ALA A 156 -9.17 5.58 -5.66
CA ALA A 156 -8.30 5.94 -6.79
C ALA A 156 -8.40 7.40 -7.26
N PRO A 157 -9.58 8.08 -7.32
CA PRO A 157 -9.63 9.50 -7.70
C PRO A 157 -9.17 10.47 -6.61
N VAL A 158 -8.96 10.01 -5.37
CA VAL A 158 -8.40 10.83 -4.28
C VAL A 158 -6.87 10.80 -4.30
N PHE A 159 -6.30 9.69 -4.79
CA PHE A 159 -4.86 9.53 -5.01
C PHE A 159 -4.35 10.56 -6.03
#